data_AF-A0AAV0LDI2-F1
#
_entry.id   AF-A0AAV0LDI2-F1
#
_cell.length_a   1.000
_cell.length_b   1.000
_cell.length_c   1.000
_cell.angle_alpha   90.00
_cell.angle_beta   90.00
_cell.angle_gamma   90.00
#
_symmetry.space_group_name_H-M   'P 1'
#
loop_
_entity.id
_entity.type
_entity.pdbx_description
1 polymer ?
#
loop_
_entity_poly.entity_id
_entity_poly.type
_entity_poly.pdbx_seq_one_letter_code
_entity_poly.pdbx_strand_id
1 'polypeptide(L)'
;MARYGRVYGSANEKEARYQIFKDNAALVDSFNVAGDKPYKLGTNQFADLTNEEFRATRNRFKGHMCSAQQGPFRYENVTAVPTTMDWRKKGAVTPIKDQGQCGSCWAFSAVGAMEGITQLSTGKLVSLSEQELVDCDTKGEDQGCSGGLMDDAFKFIIANKGLTTEANYPYSAADGSCSAKEGYIRMQRDIPAKEGICGIAMQASYPTA
;
A
#
# COMPACT_ATOMS: atom_id res chain seq x y z
N MET A 1 -21.86 0.19 11.97
CA MET A 1 -21.21 0.80 13.15
C MET A 1 -20.49 -0.23 14.03
N ALA A 2 -21.18 -1.16 14.69
CA ALA A 2 -20.56 -2.11 15.64
C ALA A 2 -19.41 -2.95 15.04
N ARG A 3 -19.58 -3.48 13.82
CA ARG A 3 -18.57 -4.30 13.12
C ARG A 3 -17.22 -3.59 12.93
N TYR A 4 -17.23 -2.27 12.75
CA TYR A 4 -16.03 -1.47 12.45
C TYR A 4 -15.74 -0.41 13.52
N GLY A 5 -16.31 -0.58 14.73
CA GLY A 5 -16.05 0.31 15.87
C GLY A 5 -16.36 1.79 15.61
N ARG A 6 -17.33 2.12 14.75
CA ARG A 6 -17.61 3.51 14.38
C ARG A 6 -18.21 4.30 15.55
N VAL A 7 -17.55 5.39 15.91
CA VAL A 7 -18.00 6.41 16.86
C VAL A 7 -17.97 7.76 16.14
N TYR A 8 -19.07 8.51 16.22
CA TYR A 8 -19.20 9.81 15.57
C TYR A 8 -19.37 10.89 16.65
N GLY A 9 -18.77 12.06 16.45
CA GLY A 9 -18.70 13.14 17.43
C GLY A 9 -20.02 13.89 17.62
N SER A 10 -20.98 13.75 16.68
CA SER A 10 -22.29 14.37 16.79
C SER A 10 -23.39 13.56 16.11
N ALA A 11 -24.66 13.86 16.45
CA ALA A 11 -25.82 13.29 15.77
C ALA A 11 -25.85 13.69 14.28
N ASN A 12 -25.46 14.92 13.96
CA ASN A 12 -25.39 15.41 12.58
C ASN A 12 -24.36 14.65 11.76
N GLU A 13 -23.15 14.41 12.32
CA GLU A 13 -22.14 13.59 11.66
C GLU A 13 -22.63 12.16 11.46
N LYS A 14 -23.26 11.57 12.48
CA LYS A 14 -23.82 10.21 12.40
C LYS A 14 -24.86 10.11 11.27
N GLU A 15 -25.74 11.08 11.14
CA GLU A 15 -26.76 11.10 10.08
C GLU A 15 -26.12 11.25 8.69
N ALA A 16 -25.15 12.16 8.53
CA ALA A 16 -24.42 12.30 7.28
C ALA A 16 -23.69 11.01 6.87
N ARG A 17 -23.00 10.36 7.81
CA ARG A 17 -22.30 9.07 7.61
C ARG A 17 -23.27 7.95 7.27
N TYR A 18 -24.45 7.93 7.89
CA TYR A 18 -25.50 6.97 7.58
C TYR A 18 -26.05 7.13 6.17
N GLN A 19 -26.23 8.38 5.71
CA GLN A 19 -26.70 8.63 4.35
C GLN A 19 -25.66 8.19 3.31
N ILE A 20 -24.37 8.49 3.53
CA ILE A 20 -23.27 7.98 2.68
C ILE A 20 -23.26 6.44 2.64
N PHE A 21 -23.44 5.80 3.80
CA PHE A 21 -23.54 4.35 3.88
C PHE A 21 -24.69 3.78 3.05
N LYS A 22 -25.88 4.38 3.12
CA LYS A 22 -27.03 3.95 2.31
C LYS A 22 -26.74 4.07 0.82
N ASP A 23 -26.13 5.17 0.39
CA ASP A 23 -25.82 5.40 -1.01
C ASP A 23 -24.79 4.38 -1.53
N ASN A 24 -23.74 4.11 -0.74
CA ASN A 24 -22.76 3.08 -1.07
C ASN A 24 -23.34 1.65 -1.04
N ALA A 25 -24.24 1.34 -0.10
CA ALA A 25 -24.91 0.04 -0.07
C ALA A 25 -25.80 -0.17 -1.30
N ALA A 26 -26.58 0.84 -1.69
CA ALA A 26 -27.38 0.80 -2.92
C ALA A 26 -26.53 0.66 -4.18
N LEU A 27 -25.35 1.30 -4.22
CA LEU A 27 -24.36 1.11 -5.29
C LEU A 27 -23.87 -0.35 -5.34
N VAL A 28 -23.51 -0.93 -4.20
CA VAL A 28 -23.08 -2.34 -4.13
C VAL A 28 -24.17 -3.28 -4.62
N ASP A 29 -25.41 -3.08 -4.18
CA ASP A 29 -26.54 -3.93 -4.56
C ASP A 29 -26.85 -3.82 -6.06
N SER A 30 -26.97 -2.59 -6.58
CA SER A 30 -27.25 -2.36 -8.00
C SER A 30 -26.15 -2.90 -8.92
N PHE A 31 -24.88 -2.74 -8.53
CA PHE A 31 -23.74 -3.29 -9.25
C PHE A 31 -23.77 -4.83 -9.29
N ASN A 32 -24.04 -5.47 -8.14
CA ASN A 32 -24.09 -6.92 -8.05
C ASN A 32 -25.32 -7.53 -8.74
N VAL A 33 -26.44 -6.81 -8.78
CA VAL A 33 -27.65 -7.21 -9.53
C VAL A 33 -27.42 -7.12 -11.04
N ALA A 34 -26.74 -6.08 -11.52
CA ALA A 34 -26.42 -5.95 -12.95
C ALA A 34 -25.59 -7.13 -13.47
N GLY A 35 -24.64 -7.62 -12.67
CA GLY A 35 -23.91 -8.86 -12.95
C GLY A 35 -23.11 -8.84 -14.25
N ASP A 36 -22.85 -7.66 -14.82
CA ASP A 36 -22.18 -7.45 -16.10
C ASP A 36 -20.65 -7.37 -15.96
N LYS A 37 -20.14 -7.40 -14.72
CA LYS A 37 -18.71 -7.36 -14.39
C LYS A 37 -18.21 -8.71 -13.88
N PRO A 38 -16.92 -9.04 -14.12
CA PRO A 38 -16.31 -10.28 -13.65
C PRO A 38 -15.98 -10.27 -12.14
N TYR A 39 -16.51 -9.29 -11.39
CA TYR A 39 -16.28 -9.12 -9.96
C TYR A 39 -17.55 -8.63 -9.27
N LYS A 40 -17.60 -8.77 -7.95
CA LYS A 40 -18.66 -8.25 -7.10
C LYS A 40 -18.11 -7.20 -6.15
N LEU A 41 -18.95 -6.24 -5.78
CA LEU A 41 -18.64 -5.30 -4.71
C LEU A 41 -19.19 -5.83 -3.38
N GLY A 42 -18.58 -5.41 -2.28
CA GLY A 42 -19.04 -5.71 -0.93
C GLY A 42 -18.97 -4.48 -0.05
N THR A 43 -19.91 -4.37 0.88
CA THR A 43 -19.81 -3.36 1.93
C THR A 43 -18.64 -3.67 2.85
N ASN A 44 -17.85 -2.66 3.15
CA ASN A 44 -16.60 -2.82 3.90
C ASN A 44 -16.42 -1.67 4.90
N GLN A 45 -15.24 -1.58 5.51
CA GLN A 45 -14.92 -0.57 6.50
C GLN A 45 -14.85 0.88 5.97
N PHE A 46 -15.07 1.12 4.68
CA PHE A 46 -15.11 2.44 4.05
C PHE A 46 -16.50 2.80 3.54
N ALA A 47 -17.51 1.97 3.81
CA ALA A 47 -18.85 2.16 3.28
C ALA A 47 -19.52 3.47 3.74
N ASP A 48 -19.05 4.12 4.81
CA ASP A 48 -19.53 5.43 5.28
C ASP A 48 -18.65 6.62 4.84
N LEU A 49 -17.76 6.41 3.86
CA LEU A 49 -16.92 7.45 3.25
C LEU A 49 -17.36 7.73 1.81
N THR A 50 -17.24 8.99 1.39
CA THR A 50 -17.27 9.33 -0.03
C THR A 50 -15.95 8.91 -0.71
N ASN A 51 -15.96 8.80 -2.04
CA ASN A 51 -14.72 8.53 -2.79
C ASN A 51 -13.67 9.65 -2.61
N GLU A 52 -14.10 10.88 -2.39
CA GLU A 52 -13.21 12.02 -2.13
C GLU A 52 -12.53 11.88 -0.77
N GLU A 53 -13.30 11.58 0.29
CA GLU A 53 -12.75 11.33 1.63
C GLU A 53 -11.78 10.14 1.64
N PHE A 54 -12.13 9.07 0.91
CA PHE A 54 -11.28 7.90 0.77
C PHE A 54 -9.94 8.25 0.11
N ARG A 55 -9.96 8.97 -1.02
CA ARG A 55 -8.73 9.35 -1.74
C ARG A 55 -7.89 10.33 -0.93
N ALA A 56 -8.53 11.33 -0.31
CA ALA A 56 -7.85 12.36 0.46
C ALA A 56 -7.04 11.80 1.64
N THR A 57 -7.45 10.65 2.20
CA THR A 57 -6.82 10.05 3.38
C THR A 57 -5.96 8.83 3.07
N ARG A 58 -6.20 8.12 1.96
CA ARG A 58 -5.53 6.83 1.68
C ARG A 58 -4.78 6.76 0.37
N ASN A 59 -5.18 7.54 -0.63
CA ASN A 59 -4.60 7.48 -1.95
C ASN A 59 -3.90 8.80 -2.27
N ARG A 60 -2.78 9.00 -1.57
CA ARG A 60 -1.90 10.17 -1.71
C ARG A 60 -0.66 9.82 -2.54
N PHE A 61 -0.78 8.92 -3.51
CA PHE A 61 0.30 8.68 -4.45
C PHE A 61 0.59 9.96 -5.24
N LYS A 62 1.82 10.47 -5.16
CA LYS A 62 2.23 11.74 -5.80
C LYS A 62 2.78 11.52 -7.20
N GLY A 63 2.06 10.72 -7.99
CA GLY A 63 2.45 10.46 -9.37
C GLY A 63 2.64 11.76 -10.14
N HIS A 64 3.86 12.07 -10.53
CA HIS A 64 4.11 12.90 -11.70
C HIS A 64 3.77 12.09 -12.96
N MET A 65 3.43 12.73 -14.08
CA MET A 65 3.33 12.04 -15.37
C MET A 65 4.59 11.20 -15.52
N CYS A 66 4.44 9.88 -15.71
CA CYS A 66 5.54 8.93 -15.81
C CYS A 66 6.64 9.56 -16.67
N SER A 67 7.83 9.80 -16.09
CA SER A 67 8.97 10.23 -16.90
C SER A 67 9.17 9.18 -17.98
N ALA A 68 9.16 9.61 -19.24
CA ALA A 68 9.39 8.72 -20.39
C ALA A 68 10.80 8.11 -20.40
N GLN A 69 11.68 8.51 -19.47
CA GLN A 69 12.99 7.91 -19.28
C GLN A 69 12.88 6.66 -18.40
N GLN A 70 12.51 5.55 -19.04
CA GLN A 70 12.71 4.24 -18.45
C GLN A 70 14.21 3.94 -18.37
N GLY A 71 14.72 3.67 -17.17
CA GLY A 71 16.00 3.01 -17.02
C GLY A 71 15.97 1.61 -17.65
N PRO A 72 17.12 1.02 -17.99
CA PRO A 72 17.16 -0.30 -18.61
C PRO A 72 16.54 -1.34 -17.65
N PHE A 73 15.47 -2.00 -18.10
CA PHE A 73 14.89 -3.12 -17.37
C PHE A 73 15.72 -4.37 -17.64
N ARG A 74 16.42 -4.87 -16.61
CA ARG A 74 17.33 -6.02 -16.70
C ARG A 74 16.74 -7.26 -17.40
N TYR A 75 15.43 -7.43 -17.32
CA TYR A 75 14.73 -8.62 -17.80
C TYR A 75 13.83 -8.36 -19.02
N GLU A 76 14.06 -7.28 -19.77
CA GLU A 76 13.26 -6.90 -20.95
C GLU A 76 13.18 -8.02 -22.00
N ASN A 77 14.24 -8.82 -22.13
CA ASN A 77 14.33 -9.91 -23.11
C ASN A 77 13.93 -11.29 -22.55
N VAL A 78 13.32 -11.39 -21.37
CA VAL A 78 12.88 -12.69 -20.83
C VAL A 78 11.64 -13.18 -21.57
N THR A 79 11.78 -14.27 -22.33
CA THR A 79 10.69 -14.86 -23.13
C THR A 79 10.01 -16.06 -22.46
N ALA A 80 10.71 -16.74 -21.56
CA ALA A 80 10.19 -17.88 -20.82
C ALA A 80 9.60 -17.44 -19.48
N VAL A 81 8.32 -17.03 -19.49
CA VAL A 81 7.54 -16.70 -18.29
C VAL A 81 6.38 -17.68 -18.13
N PRO A 82 6.04 -18.08 -16.89
CA PRO A 82 4.89 -18.95 -16.68
C PRO A 82 3.58 -18.22 -16.99
N THR A 83 2.57 -18.96 -17.42
CA THR A 83 1.23 -18.39 -17.70
C THR A 83 0.51 -17.89 -16.46
N THR A 84 0.93 -18.35 -15.27
CA THR A 84 0.43 -17.88 -13.97
C THR A 84 1.58 -17.81 -12.98
N MET A 85 1.60 -16.76 -12.15
CA MET A 85 2.55 -16.60 -11.05
C MET A 85 1.81 -16.11 -9.80
N ASP A 86 2.12 -16.71 -8.65
CA ASP A 86 1.60 -16.29 -7.36
C ASP A 86 2.74 -16.28 -6.33
N TRP A 87 3.28 -15.09 -6.06
CA TRP A 87 4.39 -14.89 -5.13
C TRP A 87 4.05 -15.28 -3.69
N ARG A 88 2.75 -15.30 -3.32
CA ARG A 88 2.31 -15.77 -2.00
C ARG A 88 2.60 -17.26 -1.84
N LYS A 89 2.37 -18.05 -2.89
CA LYS A 89 2.70 -19.50 -2.92
C LYS A 89 4.21 -19.76 -2.95
N LYS A 90 5.01 -18.74 -3.23
CA LYS A 90 6.49 -18.78 -3.17
C LYS A 90 7.04 -18.26 -1.83
N GLY A 91 6.16 -17.87 -0.90
CA GLY A 91 6.55 -17.32 0.40
C GLY A 91 7.18 -15.94 0.34
N ALA A 92 6.99 -15.20 -0.77
CA ALA A 92 7.60 -13.88 -1.00
C ALA A 92 6.63 -12.72 -0.74
N VAL A 93 5.58 -12.95 0.04
CA VAL A 93 4.57 -11.94 0.39
C VAL A 93 4.21 -12.11 1.86
N THR A 94 4.36 -11.04 2.64
CA THR A 94 3.96 -10.95 4.04
C THR A 94 2.42 -10.95 4.20
N PRO A 95 1.88 -11.14 5.42
CA PRO A 95 0.46 -10.93 5.67
C PRO A 95 -0.01 -9.53 5.27
N ILE A 96 -1.30 -9.40 4.94
CA ILE A 96 -1.91 -8.11 4.61
C ILE A 96 -1.79 -7.15 5.80
N LYS A 97 -1.36 -5.92 5.53
CA LYS A 97 -1.27 -4.81 6.49
C LYS A 97 -2.37 -3.76 6.23
N ASP A 98 -2.55 -2.79 7.14
CA ASP A 98 -3.54 -1.71 7.01
C ASP A 98 -2.89 -0.33 7.24
N GLN A 99 -2.95 0.54 6.23
CA GLN A 99 -2.43 1.91 6.28
C GLN A 99 -3.31 2.88 7.11
N GLY A 100 -4.48 2.43 7.56
CA GLY A 100 -5.39 3.24 8.35
C GLY A 100 -5.90 4.47 7.60
N GLN A 101 -5.75 5.65 8.20
CA GLN A 101 -6.18 6.96 7.66
C GLN A 101 -5.00 7.77 7.11
N CYS A 102 -3.82 7.16 6.98
CA CYS A 102 -2.60 7.80 6.50
C CYS A 102 -2.41 7.52 5.02
N GLY A 103 -2.03 8.56 4.25
CA GLY A 103 -1.76 8.47 2.81
C GLY A 103 -0.41 7.83 2.47
N SER A 104 -0.07 6.74 3.14
CA SER A 104 1.23 6.06 3.07
C SER A 104 1.23 4.82 2.16
N CYS A 105 0.26 4.70 1.24
CA CYS A 105 0.18 3.58 0.30
C CYS A 105 1.48 3.39 -0.50
N TRP A 106 2.22 4.47 -0.76
CA TRP A 106 3.54 4.47 -1.39
C TRP A 106 4.58 3.70 -0.55
N ALA A 107 4.59 3.88 0.77
CA ALA A 107 5.49 3.20 1.68
C ALA A 107 5.19 1.71 1.75
N PHE A 108 3.92 1.32 1.87
CA PHE A 108 3.50 -0.10 1.83
C PHE A 108 3.86 -0.78 0.51
N SER A 109 3.70 -0.07 -0.62
CA SER A 109 4.05 -0.59 -1.94
C SER A 109 5.57 -0.82 -2.07
N ALA A 110 6.38 0.15 -1.65
CA ALA A 110 7.83 0.02 -1.64
C ALA A 110 8.30 -1.09 -0.70
N VAL A 111 7.81 -1.12 0.55
CA VAL A 111 8.14 -2.14 1.54
C VAL A 111 7.77 -3.53 1.03
N GLY A 112 6.55 -3.76 0.52
CA GLY A 112 6.15 -5.06 0.00
C GLY A 112 7.06 -5.58 -1.14
N ALA A 113 7.52 -4.68 -2.02
CA ALA A 113 8.50 -5.04 -3.05
C ALA A 113 9.87 -5.42 -2.44
N MET A 114 10.34 -4.68 -1.43
CA MET A 114 11.60 -4.98 -0.74
C MET A 114 11.54 -6.29 0.06
N GLU A 115 10.42 -6.57 0.73
CA GLU A 115 10.17 -7.83 1.44
C GLU A 115 10.23 -9.01 0.47
N GLY A 116 9.56 -8.88 -0.69
CA GLY A 116 9.58 -9.91 -1.74
C GLY A 116 10.98 -10.17 -2.28
N ILE A 117 11.73 -9.12 -2.65
CA ILE A 117 13.12 -9.28 -3.12
C ILE A 117 14.03 -9.85 -2.02
N THR A 118 13.82 -9.47 -0.76
CA THR A 118 14.58 -10.01 0.38
C THR A 118 14.33 -11.51 0.53
N GLN A 119 13.08 -11.98 0.43
CA GLN A 119 12.78 -13.41 0.41
C GLN A 119 13.47 -14.12 -0.75
N LEU A 120 13.37 -13.58 -1.97
CA LEU A 120 13.89 -14.25 -3.16
C LEU A 120 15.43 -14.34 -3.18
N SER A 121 16.10 -13.42 -2.49
CA SER A 121 17.55 -13.35 -2.43
C SER A 121 18.17 -14.11 -1.27
N THR A 122 17.52 -14.09 -0.12
CA THR A 122 18.07 -14.61 1.14
C THR A 122 17.36 -15.86 1.62
N GLY A 123 16.18 -16.17 1.06
CA GLY A 123 15.28 -17.21 1.55
C GLY A 123 14.55 -16.84 2.85
N LYS A 124 14.66 -15.59 3.32
CA LYS A 124 14.04 -15.11 4.57
C LYS A 124 13.01 -14.02 4.31
N LEU A 125 11.76 -14.28 4.71
CA LEU A 125 10.68 -13.34 4.60
C LEU A 125 10.64 -12.55 5.90
N VAL A 126 10.94 -11.26 5.81
CA VAL A 126 11.01 -10.37 6.97
C VAL A 126 10.08 -9.21 6.73
N SER A 127 9.20 -8.91 7.69
CA SER A 127 8.33 -7.73 7.64
C SER A 127 9.18 -6.48 7.93
N LEU A 128 9.24 -5.56 6.98
CA LEU A 128 9.96 -4.29 7.09
C LEU A 128 9.01 -3.17 7.54
N SER A 129 9.58 -2.09 8.07
CA SER A 129 8.80 -0.97 8.62
C SER A 129 8.38 0.03 7.55
N GLU A 130 7.07 0.17 7.34
CA GLU A 130 6.53 1.30 6.59
C GLU A 130 6.68 2.62 7.35
N GLN A 131 6.66 2.60 8.68
CA GLN A 131 6.75 3.80 9.50
C GLN A 131 8.12 4.48 9.38
N GLU A 132 9.20 3.71 9.20
CA GLU A 132 10.51 4.29 8.95
C GLU A 132 10.51 5.13 7.66
N LEU A 133 9.85 4.66 6.59
CA LEU A 133 9.70 5.47 5.38
C LEU A 133 8.84 6.70 5.65
N VAL A 134 7.69 6.54 6.33
CA VAL A 134 6.80 7.66 6.65
C VAL A 134 7.50 8.77 7.43
N ASP A 135 8.34 8.41 8.41
CA ASP A 135 8.98 9.37 9.31
C ASP A 135 10.32 9.91 8.80
N CYS A 136 11.09 9.08 8.09
CA CYS A 136 12.47 9.38 7.72
C CYS A 136 12.65 9.78 6.26
N ASP A 137 11.79 9.30 5.36
CA ASP A 137 11.80 9.70 3.95
C ASP A 137 10.89 10.90 3.70
N THR A 138 11.26 12.01 4.31
CA THR A 138 10.52 13.29 4.23
C THR A 138 11.28 14.36 3.47
N LYS A 139 12.43 13.99 2.89
CA LYS A 139 13.30 14.89 2.11
C LYS A 139 13.05 14.68 0.63
N GLY A 140 12.30 15.58 0.00
CA GLY A 140 12.06 15.53 -1.44
C GLY A 140 10.58 15.47 -1.75
N GLU A 141 10.17 14.46 -2.53
CA GLU A 141 8.78 14.33 -2.98
C GLU A 141 7.88 13.68 -1.92
N ASP A 142 8.47 12.80 -1.10
CA ASP A 142 7.77 12.05 -0.05
C ASP A 142 7.53 12.94 1.18
N GLN A 143 6.30 12.90 1.70
CA GLN A 143 5.82 13.75 2.80
C GLN A 143 4.91 12.94 3.74
N GLY A 144 5.39 11.76 4.17
CA GLY A 144 4.69 10.90 5.11
C GLY A 144 3.25 10.58 4.69
N CYS A 145 2.28 10.87 5.56
CA CYS A 145 0.85 10.69 5.33
C CYS A 145 0.26 11.64 4.28
N SER A 146 0.97 12.71 3.89
CA SER A 146 0.58 13.59 2.79
C SER A 146 0.93 13.02 1.42
N GLY A 147 1.60 11.85 1.37
CA GLY A 147 1.83 11.13 0.15
C GLY A 147 3.28 11.05 -0.29
N GLY A 148 3.54 10.20 -1.27
CA GLY A 148 4.86 9.91 -1.77
C GLY A 148 4.88 8.97 -2.99
N LEU A 149 6.06 8.49 -3.32
CA LEU A 149 6.41 7.72 -4.50
C LEU A 149 7.31 6.54 -4.12
N MET A 150 6.99 5.36 -4.66
CA MET A 150 7.79 4.16 -4.43
C MET A 150 9.25 4.32 -4.90
N ASP A 151 9.48 5.04 -6.00
CA ASP A 151 10.82 5.25 -6.54
C ASP A 151 11.68 6.13 -5.64
N ASP A 152 11.09 7.10 -4.95
CA ASP A 152 11.82 7.95 -4.00
C ASP A 152 12.13 7.16 -2.72
N ALA A 153 11.15 6.40 -2.21
CA ALA A 153 11.36 5.40 -1.16
C ALA A 153 12.52 4.44 -1.49
N PHE A 154 12.62 3.93 -2.72
CA PHE A 154 13.76 3.07 -3.08
C PHE A 154 15.10 3.81 -3.05
N LYS A 155 15.17 5.09 -3.45
CA LYS A 155 16.39 5.89 -3.31
C LYS A 155 16.75 6.11 -1.85
N PHE A 156 15.77 6.43 -1.01
CA PHE A 156 15.97 6.55 0.43
C PHE A 156 16.54 5.25 1.00
N ILE A 157 15.93 4.10 0.71
CA ILE A 157 16.37 2.79 1.19
C ILE A 157 17.82 2.49 0.77
N ILE A 158 18.20 2.85 -0.45
CA ILE A 158 19.59 2.72 -0.93
C ILE A 158 20.53 3.62 -0.12
N ALA A 159 20.17 4.88 0.09
CA ALA A 159 20.98 5.85 0.84
C ALA A 159 21.10 5.49 2.33
N ASN A 160 19.99 5.02 2.91
CA ASN A 160 19.86 4.54 4.30
C ASN A 160 20.51 3.15 4.50
N LYS A 161 20.89 2.47 3.41
CA LYS A 161 21.50 1.12 3.39
C LYS A 161 20.58 0.00 3.93
N GLY A 162 19.27 0.20 3.83
CA GLY A 162 18.24 -0.74 4.27
C GLY A 162 17.11 -0.07 5.04
N LEU A 163 16.21 -0.91 5.55
CA LEU A 163 15.18 -0.56 6.52
C LEU A 163 15.32 -1.47 7.75
N THR A 164 14.76 -1.01 8.87
CA THR A 164 14.50 -1.82 10.05
C THR A 164 13.24 -2.67 9.86
N THR A 165 12.99 -3.55 10.83
CA THR A 165 11.81 -4.43 10.81
C THR A 165 10.58 -3.73 11.40
N GLU A 166 9.39 -4.18 10.97
CA GLU A 166 8.12 -3.73 11.56
C GLU A 166 8.09 -3.91 13.08
N ALA A 167 8.71 -4.98 13.60
CA ALA A 167 8.78 -5.23 15.04
C ALA A 167 9.61 -4.17 15.80
N ASN A 168 10.63 -3.60 15.15
CA ASN A 168 11.50 -2.59 15.76
C ASN A 168 10.96 -1.17 15.62
N TYR A 169 10.19 -0.92 14.55
CA TYR A 169 9.59 0.38 14.27
C TYR A 169 8.15 0.18 13.78
N PRO A 170 7.20 -0.06 14.71
CA PRO A 170 5.83 -0.40 14.37
C PRO A 170 5.08 0.74 13.69
N TYR A 171 4.16 0.37 12.81
CA TYR A 171 3.29 1.30 12.11
C TYR A 171 2.26 1.97 13.03
N SER A 172 2.18 3.30 12.95
CA SER A 172 1.31 4.15 13.77
C SER A 172 0.23 4.89 12.97
N ALA A 173 0.23 4.77 11.63
CA ALA A 173 -0.74 5.44 10.74
C ALA A 173 -0.79 6.97 10.93
N ALA A 174 0.34 7.59 11.27
CA ALA A 174 0.50 9.02 11.46
C ALA A 174 1.94 9.43 11.17
N ASP A 175 2.16 10.72 10.92
CA ASP A 175 3.50 11.29 10.81
C ASP A 175 4.18 11.33 12.19
N GLY A 176 5.38 10.79 12.27
CA GLY A 176 6.23 10.80 13.46
C GLY A 176 7.54 11.56 13.23
N SER A 177 8.40 11.55 14.25
CA SER A 177 9.78 12.01 14.11
C SER A 177 10.68 10.82 13.78
N CYS A 178 11.55 10.97 12.78
CA CYS A 178 12.49 9.92 12.40
C CYS A 178 13.33 9.45 13.60
N SER A 179 13.11 8.21 14.03
CA SER A 179 13.74 7.63 15.22
C SER A 179 14.51 6.33 14.93
N ALA A 180 14.85 6.10 13.65
CA ALA A 180 15.55 4.90 13.21
C ALA A 180 16.86 4.70 13.98
N LYS A 181 16.94 3.62 14.77
CA LYS A 181 18.16 3.14 15.44
C LYS A 181 18.86 2.13 14.54
N GLU A 182 20.19 1.99 14.65
CA GLU A 182 21.13 1.32 13.72
C GLU A 182 20.92 -0.19 13.36
N GLY A 183 19.71 -0.74 13.45
CA GLY A 183 19.39 -2.12 13.07
C GLY A 183 18.92 -2.26 11.62
N TYR A 184 19.78 -1.99 10.64
CA TYR A 184 19.41 -2.08 9.22
C TYR A 184 19.53 -3.50 8.68
N ILE A 185 18.52 -3.98 7.94
CA ILE A 185 18.69 -5.15 7.07
C ILE A 185 19.38 -4.69 5.79
N ARG A 186 20.64 -5.12 5.63
CA ARG A 186 21.43 -4.84 4.42
C ARG A 186 20.97 -5.76 3.29
N MET A 187 20.59 -5.17 2.16
CA MET A 187 20.19 -5.92 0.97
C MET A 187 21.36 -6.02 -0.01
N GLN A 188 21.51 -7.20 -0.60
CA GLN A 188 22.56 -7.45 -1.59
C GLN A 188 22.19 -6.80 -2.92
N ARG A 189 23.13 -6.12 -3.58
CA ARG A 189 22.93 -5.57 -4.93
C ARG A 189 23.13 -6.71 -5.95
N ASP A 190 22.44 -6.64 -7.11
CA ASP A 190 22.63 -7.52 -8.29
C ASP A 190 22.11 -8.96 -8.19
N ILE A 191 21.13 -9.20 -7.32
CA ILE A 191 20.53 -10.53 -7.08
C ILE A 191 19.74 -11.03 -8.31
N PRO A 192 19.84 -12.33 -8.69
CA PRO A 192 19.26 -12.86 -9.94
C PRO A 192 17.74 -13.13 -9.88
N ALA A 193 17.02 -12.53 -8.92
CA ALA A 193 15.59 -12.72 -8.73
C ALA A 193 14.78 -12.03 -9.85
N LYS A 194 13.72 -12.69 -10.32
CA LYS A 194 12.88 -12.29 -11.45
C LYS A 194 11.44 -12.05 -10.98
N GLU A 195 10.92 -10.84 -11.21
CA GLU A 195 9.50 -10.42 -11.31
C GLU A 195 8.73 -9.88 -10.07
N GLY A 196 7.77 -8.99 -10.36
CA GLY A 196 6.64 -8.53 -9.52
C GLY A 196 5.86 -7.38 -10.18
N ILE A 197 4.52 -7.35 -10.07
CA ILE A 197 3.63 -6.22 -10.46
C ILE A 197 2.81 -5.80 -9.23
N CYS A 198 2.65 -4.48 -8.99
CA CYS A 198 1.85 -3.89 -7.91
C CYS A 198 0.65 -3.10 -8.50
N GLY A 199 -0.43 -2.95 -7.74
CA GLY A 199 -1.60 -2.13 -8.10
C GLY A 199 -2.16 -1.35 -6.90
N ILE A 200 -2.74 -0.18 -7.14
CA ILE A 200 -3.28 0.76 -6.12
C ILE A 200 -4.81 0.75 -6.19
N ALA A 201 -5.49 0.68 -5.03
CA ALA A 201 -6.95 0.81 -4.96
C ALA A 201 -7.39 2.28 -5.12
N MET A 202 -8.25 2.57 -6.11
CA MET A 202 -8.66 3.94 -6.48
C MET A 202 -10.06 4.36 -5.98
N GLN A 203 -10.82 3.44 -5.37
CA GLN A 203 -12.22 3.61 -4.97
C GLN A 203 -12.47 3.05 -3.56
N ALA A 204 -13.41 3.66 -2.83
CA ALA A 204 -13.81 3.21 -1.48
C ALA A 204 -14.51 1.84 -1.51
N SER A 205 -15.23 1.58 -2.60
CA SER A 205 -15.77 0.27 -2.94
C SER A 205 -14.77 -0.46 -3.83
N TYR A 206 -14.31 -1.62 -3.39
CA TYR A 206 -13.40 -2.48 -4.14
C TYR A 206 -13.92 -3.91 -4.14
N PRO A 207 -13.48 -4.75 -5.10
CA PRO A 207 -13.87 -6.15 -5.13
C PRO A 207 -13.57 -6.84 -3.81
N THR A 208 -14.58 -7.45 -3.21
CA THR A 208 -14.40 -8.30 -2.02
C THR A 208 -14.44 -9.75 -2.46
N ALA A 209 -13.56 -10.58 -1.89
CA ALA A 209 -13.55 -12.03 -2.10
C ALA A 209 -14.85 -12.68 -1.63
#